data_AF-A0A2R3IYB0-F1
#
_entry.id   AF-A0A2R3IYB0-F1
#
_cell.length_a   1.000
_cell.length_b   1.000
_cell.length_c   1.000
_cell.angle_alpha   90.00
_cell.angle_beta   90.00
_cell.angle_gamma   90.00
#
_symmetry.space_group_name_H-M   'P 1'
#
loop_
_entity.id
_entity.type
_entity.pdbx_description
1 polymer ?
#
loop_
_entity_poly.entity_id
_entity_poly.type
_entity_poly.pdbx_seq_one_letter_code
_entity_poly.pdbx_strand_id
1 'polypeptide(L)'
;MVREVYEETGLRVRATQLLALWDKQRHPHPPQLPRALKAFFLCVIVGGELRQRTDETLAAGYHEVAALPPLSRHRVLESQIRSLLARVEAGA
;
A
#
# COMPACT_ATOMS: atom_id res chain seq x y z
N MET A 1 -5.41 -8.64 -2.15
CA MET A 1 -4.27 -7.83 -2.61
C MET A 1 -4.25 -7.72 -4.14
N VAL A 2 -3.88 -8.76 -4.91
CA VAL A 2 -3.84 -8.64 -6.40
C VAL A 2 -5.19 -8.19 -6.99
N ARG A 3 -6.30 -8.78 -6.51
CA ARG A 3 -7.65 -8.39 -6.92
C ARG A 3 -7.94 -6.91 -6.58
N GLU A 4 -7.72 -6.52 -5.32
CA GLU A 4 -7.89 -5.14 -4.83
C GLU A 4 -7.12 -4.11 -5.69
N VAL A 5 -5.86 -4.39 -6.06
CA VAL A 5 -5.09 -3.48 -6.93
C VAL A 5 -5.77 -3.31 -8.29
N TYR A 6 -6.29 -4.38 -8.88
CA TYR A 6 -7.01 -4.29 -10.14
C TYR A 6 -8.35 -3.54 -10.01
N GLU A 7 -9.13 -3.82 -8.96
CA GLU A 7 -10.42 -3.18 -8.70
C GLU A 7 -10.27 -1.67 -8.40
N GLU A 8 -9.26 -1.28 -7.62
CA GLU A 8 -9.03 0.11 -7.22
C GLU A 8 -8.27 0.93 -8.27
N THR A 9 -7.39 0.32 -9.08
CA THR A 9 -6.47 1.08 -9.96
C THR A 9 -6.50 0.68 -11.44
N GLY A 10 -7.10 -0.46 -11.80
CA GLY A 10 -7.05 -1.03 -13.15
C GLY A 10 -5.73 -1.73 -13.53
N LEU A 11 -4.71 -1.70 -12.66
CA LEU A 11 -3.43 -2.36 -12.89
C LEU A 11 -3.51 -3.85 -12.59
N ARG A 12 -2.87 -4.67 -13.43
CA ARG A 12 -2.64 -6.09 -13.18
C ARG A 12 -1.23 -6.24 -12.63
N VAL A 13 -1.12 -6.86 -11.47
CA VAL A 13 0.16 -6.99 -10.75
C VAL A 13 0.45 -8.44 -10.38
N ARG A 14 1.74 -8.76 -10.25
CA ARG A 14 2.22 -9.99 -9.64
C ARG A 14 2.91 -9.65 -8.33
N ALA A 15 2.43 -10.23 -7.23
CA ALA A 15 3.11 -10.15 -5.94
C ALA A 15 4.43 -10.90 -6.02
N THR A 16 5.54 -10.25 -5.70
CA THR A 16 6.88 -10.84 -5.74
C THR A 16 7.39 -11.19 -4.35
N GLN A 17 6.99 -10.42 -3.33
CA GLN A 17 7.52 -10.59 -1.98
C GLN A 17 6.57 -10.04 -0.91
N LEU A 18 6.56 -10.67 0.27
CA LEU A 18 5.97 -10.10 1.47
C LEU A 18 7.02 -9.24 2.19
N LEU A 19 6.86 -7.92 2.18
CA LEU A 19 7.80 -6.99 2.79
C LEU A 19 7.62 -6.85 4.30
N ALA A 20 6.37 -6.97 4.78
CA ALA A 20 6.05 -6.86 6.19
C ALA A 20 4.71 -7.53 6.52
N LEU A 21 4.64 -8.07 7.73
CA LEU A 21 3.40 -8.43 8.41
C LEU A 21 3.39 -7.73 9.77
N TRP A 22 2.62 -6.65 9.89
CA TRP A 22 2.58 -5.82 11.08
C TRP A 22 1.28 -5.93 11.83
N ASP A 23 1.37 -5.95 13.15
CA ASP A 23 0.22 -5.74 14.01
C ASP A 23 -0.11 -4.25 14.08
N LYS A 24 -1.30 -3.87 13.61
CA LYS A 24 -1.75 -2.48 13.60
C LYS A 24 -1.66 -1.85 15.01
N GLN A 25 -1.90 -2.61 16.07
CA GLN A 25 -1.87 -2.09 17.44
C GLN A 25 -0.45 -1.79 17.95
N ARG A 26 0.59 -2.30 17.28
CA ARG A 26 2.00 -2.04 17.63
C ARG A 26 2.58 -0.80 16.94
N HIS A 27 1.75 -0.04 16.22
CA HIS A 27 2.12 1.18 15.52
C HIS A 27 1.16 2.32 15.91
N PRO A 28 1.55 3.60 15.75
CA PRO A 28 0.74 4.75 16.16
C PRO A 28 -0.41 5.05 15.16
N HIS A 29 -1.17 4.03 14.81
CA HIS A 29 -2.44 4.16 14.12
C HIS A 29 -3.53 4.63 15.10
N PRO A 30 -4.59 5.29 14.62
CA PRO A 30 -5.75 5.55 15.45
C PRO A 30 -6.37 4.21 15.95
N PRO A 31 -6.91 4.19 17.19
CA PRO A 31 -7.55 3.01 17.76
C PRO A 31 -8.62 2.42 16.84
N GLN A 32 -8.67 1.10 16.74
CA GLN A 32 -9.70 0.38 15.97
C GLN A 32 -9.90 -1.02 16.53
N LEU A 33 -11.16 -1.44 16.56
CA LEU A 33 -11.57 -2.83 16.76
C LEU A 33 -12.21 -3.37 15.46
N PRO A 34 -12.06 -4.67 15.16
CA PRO A 34 -11.22 -5.65 15.85
C PRO A 34 -9.72 -5.39 15.60
N ARG A 35 -8.85 -6.10 16.35
CA ARG A 35 -7.40 -6.11 16.11
C ARG A 35 -7.12 -6.61 14.68
N ALA A 36 -6.21 -5.93 13.97
CA ALA A 36 -5.88 -6.24 12.59
C ALA A 36 -4.38 -6.41 12.39
N LEU A 37 -4.00 -7.47 11.67
CA LEU A 37 -2.68 -7.59 11.07
C LEU A 37 -2.71 -7.02 9.65
N LYS A 38 -1.60 -6.39 9.23
CA LYS A 38 -1.45 -5.73 7.94
C LYS A 38 -0.28 -6.35 7.19
N ALA A 39 -0.58 -7.02 6.08
CA ALA A 39 0.42 -7.59 5.18
C ALA A 39 0.70 -6.61 4.04
N PHE A 40 1.98 -6.33 3.77
CA PHE A 40 2.43 -5.43 2.70
C PHE A 40 3.27 -6.22 1.70
N PHE A 41 2.89 -6.17 0.42
CA PHE A 41 3.52 -6.96 -0.64
C PHE A 41 4.21 -6.05 -1.66
N LEU A 42 5.44 -6.38 -2.01
CA LEU A 42 6.09 -5.84 -3.21
C LEU A 42 5.43 -6.48 -4.43
N CYS A 43 5.12 -5.65 -5.42
CA CYS A 43 4.45 -6.08 -6.63
C CYS A 43 5.13 -5.50 -7.87
N VAL A 44 5.10 -6.26 -8.95
CA VAL A 44 5.48 -5.78 -10.28
C VAL A 44 4.24 -5.67 -11.16
N ILE A 45 4.15 -4.59 -11.93
CA ILE A 45 3.09 -4.40 -12.92
C ILE A 45 3.36 -5.35 -14.08
N VAL A 46 2.34 -6.12 -14.47
CA VAL A 46 2.41 -7.09 -15.59
C VAL A 46 1.41 -6.77 -16.70
N GLY A 47 0.63 -5.70 -16.54
CA GLY A 47 -0.29 -5.20 -17.55
C GLY A 47 -1.40 -4.33 -16.95
N GLY A 48 -2.39 -3.99 -17.77
CA GLY A 48 -3.41 -3.01 -17.42
C GLY A 48 -2.91 -1.58 -17.54
N GLU A 49 -3.77 -0.64 -17.18
CA GLU A 49 -3.50 0.79 -17.25
C GLU A 49 -4.01 1.45 -15.97
N LEU A 50 -3.28 2.46 -15.49
CA LEU A 50 -3.67 3.20 -14.30
C LEU A 50 -4.94 4.02 -14.60
N ARG A 51 -6.06 3.59 -14.03
CA ARG A 51 -7.33 4.30 -14.12
C ARG A 51 -7.36 5.40 -13.07
N GLN A 52 -7.58 6.63 -13.52
CA GLN A 52 -7.73 7.78 -12.63
C GLN A 52 -8.97 7.66 -11.74
N ARG A 53 -9.98 6.90 -12.14
CA ARG A 53 -11.21 6.69 -11.37
C ARG A 53 -11.76 5.28 -11.58
N THR A 54 -12.27 4.68 -10.52
CA THR A 54 -13.00 3.40 -10.51
C THR A 54 -14.27 3.55 -9.66
N ASP A 55 -15.04 2.47 -9.50
CA ASP A 55 -16.22 2.46 -8.64
C ASP A 55 -15.87 2.63 -7.16
N GLU A 56 -14.63 2.30 -6.77
CA GLU A 56 -14.15 2.35 -5.39
C GLU A 56 -13.13 3.49 -5.14
N THR A 57 -12.50 4.00 -6.19
CA THR A 57 -11.41 4.99 -6.09
C THR A 57 -11.68 6.24 -6.92
N LEU A 58 -11.59 7.41 -6.31
CA LEU A 58 -11.86 8.70 -6.96
C LEU A 58 -10.67 9.28 -7.74
N ALA A 59 -9.44 8.88 -7.38
CA ALA A 59 -8.18 9.35 -7.93
C ALA A 59 -7.09 8.30 -7.71
N ALA A 60 -6.20 8.10 -8.69
CA ALA A 60 -5.03 7.24 -8.55
C ALA A 60 -3.78 7.87 -9.18
N GLY A 61 -2.65 7.79 -8.49
CA GLY A 61 -1.40 8.41 -8.93
C GLY A 61 -0.19 7.86 -8.20
N TYR A 62 0.99 8.11 -8.77
CA TYR A 62 2.27 7.82 -8.16
C TYR A 62 2.76 9.08 -7.42
N HIS A 63 3.30 8.89 -6.22
CA HIS A 63 3.76 9.97 -5.37
C HIS A 63 5.16 9.67 -4.85
N GLU A 64 6.01 10.69 -4.87
CA GLU A 64 7.32 10.63 -4.20
C GLU A 64 7.15 10.53 -2.69
N VAL A 65 7.99 9.73 -2.02
CA VAL A 65 7.93 9.58 -0.55
C VAL A 65 8.27 10.88 0.18
N ALA A 66 9.01 11.78 -0.47
CA ALA A 66 9.28 13.13 0.05
C ALA A 66 8.07 14.08 -0.08
N ALA A 67 7.06 13.74 -0.88
CA ALA A 67 5.91 14.58 -1.19
C ALA A 67 4.59 13.78 -1.13
N LEU A 68 4.41 13.02 -0.04
CA LEU A 68 3.21 12.20 0.15
C LEU A 68 1.95 13.07 0.28
N PRO A 69 0.82 12.64 -0.31
CA PRO A 69 -0.47 13.28 -0.09
C PRO A 69 -0.95 13.03 1.36
N PRO A 70 -2.02 13.71 1.82
CA PRO A 70 -2.65 13.41 3.09
C PRO A 70 -2.98 11.91 3.21
N LEU A 71 -2.48 11.27 4.26
CA LEU A 71 -2.61 9.82 4.43
C LEU A 71 -3.84 9.46 5.28
N SER A 72 -4.54 8.40 4.87
CA SER A 72 -5.50 7.73 5.74
C SER A 72 -4.75 6.96 6.82
N ARG A 73 -4.59 7.58 8.00
CA ARG A 73 -3.81 7.01 9.11
C ARG A 73 -4.37 5.70 9.66
N HIS A 74 -5.61 5.32 9.38
CA HIS A 74 -6.13 3.97 9.67
C HIS A 74 -5.56 2.90 8.74
N ARG A 75 -5.24 3.28 7.49
CA ARG A 75 -4.75 2.36 6.44
C ARG A 75 -3.24 2.26 6.41
N VAL A 76 -2.51 3.37 6.54
CA VAL A 76 -1.04 3.36 6.48
C VAL A 76 -0.45 4.59 7.17
N LEU A 77 0.74 4.46 7.73
CA LEU A 77 1.51 5.56 8.30
C LEU A 77 2.69 5.90 7.39
N GLU A 78 3.14 7.15 7.44
CA GLU A 78 4.34 7.59 6.72
C GLU A 78 5.58 6.78 7.14
N SER A 79 5.75 6.51 8.44
CA SER A 79 6.86 5.69 8.95
C SER A 79 6.85 4.27 8.38
N GLN A 80 5.67 3.72 8.12
CA GLN A 80 5.51 2.42 7.47
C GLN A 80 5.92 2.48 6.00
N ILE A 81 5.49 3.50 5.25
CA ILE A 81 5.88 3.70 3.84
C ILE A 81 7.40 3.83 3.72
N ARG A 82 8.02 4.70 4.53
CA ARG A 82 9.49 4.88 4.54
C ARG A 82 10.22 3.58 4.87
N SER A 83 9.72 2.83 5.86
CA SER A 83 10.30 1.54 6.25
C SER A 83 10.15 0.47 5.16
N LEU A 84 9.06 0.48 4.39
CA LEU A 84 8.88 -0.41 3.24
C LEU A 84 9.83 -0.04 2.09
N LEU A 85 9.96 1.26 1.77
CA LEU A 85 10.90 1.72 0.74
C LEU A 85 12.35 1.31 1.07
N ALA A 86 12.79 1.55 2.30
CA ALA A 86 14.13 1.15 2.73
C ALA A 86 14.38 -0.37 2.60
N ARG A 87 13.35 -1.21 2.81
CA ARG A 87 13.47 -2.67 2.57
C ARG A 87 13.64 -2.99 1.09
N VAL A 88 12.86 -2.34 0.22
CA VAL A 88 12.97 -2.52 -1.23
C VAL A 88 14.36 -2.10 -1.72
N GLU A 89 14.88 -0.96 -1.25
CA GLU A 89 16.20 -0.44 -1.61
C GLU A 89 17.35 -1.31 -1.09
N ALA A 90 17.19 -1.91 0.10
CA ALA A 90 18.15 -2.84 0.67
C ALA A 90 18.19 -4.21 -0.05
N GLY A 91 17.34 -4.42 -1.07
CA GLY A 91 17.21 -5.69 -1.76
C GLY A 91 16.71 -6.81 -0.85
N ALA A 92 15.91 -6.43 0.17
CA ALA A 92 15.29 -7.38 1.10
C ALA A 92 14.58 -8.51 0.36
#